data_AF-A0A933JGK1-F1
#
_entry.id   AF-A0A933JGK1-F1
#
_cell.length_a   1.000
_cell.length_b   1.000
_cell.length_c   1.000
_cell.angle_alpha   90.00
_cell.angle_beta   90.00
_cell.angle_gamma   90.00
#
_symmetry.space_group_name_H-M   'P 1'
#
loop_
_entity.id
_entity.type
_entity.pdbx_description
1 polymer ?
#
loop_
_entity_poly.entity_id
_entity_poly.type
_entity_poly.pdbx_seq_one_letter_code
_entity_poly.pdbx_strand_id
1 'polypeptide(L)'
;MEFKLDRPRANEYPTEAILDELRRVAAIFENRRFTRREFDTNSNYCKGSVVLSRFGTWQAALDATGLDLIAPVRKDRHFISNEELFSELGRIWHLIGHRPSKDEWESSQPIYSYTTYKTRFGGWVNACAAFIEYTSLPADVSTRSLAPSLPESLGKPTRPIDTSEKRSIPMKLRYQVLARDCFKCVVCGRSPATHAGVVLHIDHIKPFSKGGKTVLENLRSLCQECNWGKGDDIEISKSVS
;
A
#
# COMPACT_ATOMS: atom_id res chain seq x y z
N MET A 1 2.68 -43.86 -19.76
CA MET A 1 3.44 -42.63 -19.44
C MET A 1 4.48 -43.04 -18.41
N GLU A 2 5.76 -43.06 -18.80
CA GLU A 2 6.86 -43.31 -17.86
C GLU A 2 7.16 -42.00 -17.12
N PHE A 3 7.03 -42.01 -15.78
CA PHE A 3 7.39 -40.88 -14.95
C PHE A 3 8.84 -41.06 -14.49
N LYS A 4 9.73 -40.11 -14.80
CA LYS A 4 11.14 -40.12 -14.38
C LYS A 4 11.43 -38.98 -13.40
N LEU A 5 12.35 -39.21 -12.48
CA LEU A 5 12.80 -38.25 -11.46
C LEU A 5 13.96 -37.36 -11.95
N ASP A 6 14.08 -37.16 -13.27
CA ASP A 6 15.23 -36.54 -13.92
C ASP A 6 15.19 -35.00 -13.81
N ARG A 7 15.06 -34.48 -12.59
CA ARG A 7 15.28 -33.05 -12.33
C ARG A 7 16.75 -32.88 -11.90
N PRO A 8 17.58 -32.19 -12.70
CA PRO A 8 18.99 -31.99 -12.37
C PRO A 8 19.14 -31.27 -11.03
N ARG A 9 20.17 -31.64 -10.26
CA ARG A 9 20.48 -30.92 -9.01
C ARG A 9 20.95 -29.51 -9.37
N ALA A 10 20.63 -28.51 -8.54
CA ALA A 10 21.01 -27.10 -8.77
C ALA A 10 22.53 -26.91 -9.01
N ASN A 11 23.34 -27.83 -8.50
CA ASN A 11 24.79 -27.87 -8.55
C ASN A 11 25.32 -28.34 -9.91
N GLU A 12 24.52 -29.11 -10.65
CA GLU A 12 24.90 -29.73 -11.93
C GLU A 12 24.77 -28.75 -13.11
N TYR A 13 24.15 -27.59 -12.90
CA TYR A 13 24.03 -26.55 -13.92
C TYR A 13 25.39 -25.82 -14.09
N PRO A 14 26.01 -25.89 -15.27
CA PRO A 14 27.23 -25.12 -15.57
C PRO A 14 26.94 -23.62 -15.52
N THR A 15 27.89 -22.83 -15.02
CA THR A 15 27.72 -21.37 -14.90
C THR A 15 27.38 -20.74 -16.26
N GLU A 16 28.10 -21.14 -17.32
CA GLU A 16 27.87 -20.63 -18.68
C GLU A 16 26.45 -20.92 -19.19
N ALA A 17 25.93 -22.13 -18.94
CA ALA A 17 24.57 -22.47 -19.36
C ALA A 17 23.50 -21.66 -18.61
N ILE A 18 23.76 -21.27 -17.36
CA ILE A 18 22.89 -20.34 -16.62
C ILE A 18 22.94 -18.93 -17.23
N LEU A 19 24.13 -18.46 -17.60
CA LEU A 19 24.30 -17.16 -18.26
C LEU A 19 23.63 -17.13 -19.63
N ASP A 20 23.76 -18.19 -20.42
CA ASP A 20 23.10 -18.31 -21.74
C ASP A 20 21.58 -18.29 -21.60
N GLU A 21 21.04 -18.96 -20.58
CA GLU A 21 19.61 -18.91 -20.30
C GLU A 21 19.16 -17.50 -19.88
N LEU A 22 19.94 -16.79 -19.05
CA LEU A 22 19.66 -15.40 -18.70
C LEU A 22 19.69 -14.49 -19.94
N ARG A 23 20.64 -14.68 -20.86
CA ARG A 23 20.71 -13.95 -22.13
C ARG A 23 19.51 -14.26 -23.03
N ARG A 24 19.09 -15.53 -23.12
CA ARG A 24 17.90 -15.94 -23.88
C ARG A 24 16.63 -15.30 -23.33
N VAL A 25 16.46 -15.27 -22.01
CA VAL A 25 15.30 -14.61 -21.37
C VAL A 25 15.37 -13.10 -21.54
N ALA A 26 16.55 -12.48 -21.49
CA ALA A 26 16.72 -11.07 -21.77
C ALA A 26 16.25 -10.70 -23.18
N ALA A 27 16.53 -11.53 -24.19
CA ALA A 27 16.10 -11.31 -25.57
C ALA A 27 14.57 -11.32 -25.71
N ILE A 28 13.84 -12.14 -24.94
CA ILE A 28 12.37 -12.14 -24.92
C ILE A 28 11.82 -10.79 -24.46
N PHE A 29 12.55 -10.14 -23.56
CA PHE A 29 12.17 -8.86 -22.99
C PHE A 29 12.86 -7.67 -23.66
N GLU A 30 13.33 -7.82 -24.91
CA GLU A 30 13.97 -6.75 -25.69
C GLU A 30 15.16 -6.11 -24.95
N ASN A 31 15.94 -6.93 -24.24
CA ASN A 31 17.07 -6.51 -23.40
C ASN A 31 16.69 -5.55 -22.24
N ARG A 32 15.42 -5.46 -21.84
CA ARG A 32 15.06 -4.82 -20.57
C ARG A 32 15.45 -5.71 -19.39
N ARG A 33 15.82 -5.11 -18.27
CA ARG A 33 15.97 -5.83 -17.00
C ARG A 33 14.64 -6.47 -16.60
N PHE A 34 14.71 -7.72 -16.17
CA PHE A 34 13.57 -8.52 -15.72
C PHE A 34 13.80 -9.08 -14.32
N THR A 35 12.71 -9.30 -13.61
CA THR A 35 12.68 -9.82 -12.25
C THR A 35 12.89 -11.33 -12.24
N ARG A 36 13.31 -11.87 -11.09
CA ARG A 36 13.36 -13.32 -10.84
C ARG A 36 12.06 -14.03 -11.19
N ARG A 37 10.91 -13.43 -10.88
CA ARG A 37 9.60 -14.04 -11.14
C ARG A 37 9.30 -14.14 -12.64
N GLU A 38 9.65 -13.09 -13.40
CA GLU A 38 9.56 -13.10 -14.85
C GLU A 38 10.48 -14.17 -15.44
N PHE A 39 11.72 -14.29 -14.93
CA PHE A 39 12.60 -15.39 -15.32
C PHE A 39 12.03 -16.77 -15.02
N ASP A 40 11.49 -17.00 -13.81
CA ASP A 40 10.91 -18.29 -13.41
C ASP A 40 9.71 -18.73 -14.27
N THR A 41 9.03 -17.75 -14.89
CA THR A 41 7.89 -17.96 -15.80
C THR A 41 8.35 -18.28 -17.23
N ASN A 42 9.49 -17.72 -17.64
CA ASN A 42 9.98 -17.80 -19.02
C ASN A 42 11.17 -18.77 -19.21
N SER A 43 11.79 -19.22 -18.12
CA SER A 43 12.89 -20.17 -18.14
C SER A 43 12.39 -21.61 -18.10
N ASN A 44 12.81 -22.38 -19.10
CA ASN A 44 12.58 -23.82 -19.18
C ASN A 44 13.82 -24.62 -18.76
N TYR A 45 14.95 -23.95 -18.53
CA TYR A 45 16.23 -24.60 -18.21
C TYR A 45 16.47 -24.69 -16.69
N CYS A 46 16.37 -23.56 -15.97
CA CYS A 46 16.60 -23.53 -14.53
C CYS A 46 15.65 -22.55 -13.82
N LYS A 47 15.53 -22.68 -12.49
CA LYS A 47 14.77 -21.72 -11.68
C LYS A 47 15.70 -20.63 -11.16
N GLY A 48 15.16 -19.44 -10.91
CA GLY A 48 15.90 -18.31 -10.36
C GLY A 48 16.51 -18.58 -8.98
N SER A 49 16.05 -19.60 -8.25
CA SER A 49 16.74 -20.09 -7.06
C SER A 49 18.13 -20.67 -7.36
N VAL A 50 18.30 -21.32 -8.52
CA VAL A 50 19.59 -21.87 -8.98
C VAL A 50 20.55 -20.72 -9.31
N VAL A 51 20.03 -19.69 -10.00
CA VAL A 51 20.78 -18.46 -10.30
C VAL A 51 21.27 -17.78 -9.02
N LEU A 52 20.39 -17.59 -8.03
CA LEU A 52 20.78 -16.98 -6.75
C LEU A 52 21.79 -17.81 -5.97
N SER A 53 21.67 -19.13 -6.01
CA SER A 53 22.64 -20.02 -5.36
C SER A 53 24.06 -19.85 -5.94
N ARG A 54 24.17 -19.58 -7.25
CA ARG A 54 25.46 -19.42 -7.94
C ARG A 54 26.05 -18.01 -7.83
N PHE A 55 25.22 -16.97 -7.97
CA PHE A 55 25.67 -15.59 -8.09
C PHE A 55 25.39 -14.73 -6.85
N GLY A 56 24.72 -15.28 -5.83
CA GLY A 56 24.35 -14.62 -4.58
C GLY A 56 23.16 -13.67 -4.75
N THR A 57 23.27 -12.68 -5.64
CA THR A 57 22.21 -11.69 -5.91
C THR A 57 21.72 -11.78 -7.34
N TRP A 58 20.45 -11.40 -7.56
CA TRP A 58 19.87 -11.34 -8.89
C TRP A 58 20.57 -10.32 -9.79
N GLN A 59 20.96 -9.18 -9.20
CA GLN A 59 21.67 -8.13 -9.90
C GLN A 59 23.04 -8.61 -10.39
N ALA A 60 23.83 -9.24 -9.51
CA ALA A 60 25.13 -9.81 -9.88
C ALA A 60 25.02 -10.85 -11.00
N ALA A 61 23.94 -11.65 -11.03
CA ALA A 61 23.71 -12.60 -12.11
C ALA A 61 23.44 -11.91 -13.47
N LEU A 62 22.67 -10.82 -13.47
CA LEU A 62 22.40 -10.04 -14.68
C LEU A 62 23.68 -9.33 -15.16
N ASP A 63 24.46 -8.75 -14.25
CA ASP A 63 25.71 -8.07 -14.59
C ASP A 63 26.74 -9.07 -15.16
N ALA A 64 26.77 -10.31 -14.64
CA ALA A 64 27.63 -11.38 -15.16
C ALA A 64 27.27 -11.84 -16.58
N THR A 65 26.10 -11.48 -17.12
CA THR A 65 25.76 -11.81 -18.52
C THR A 65 26.56 -10.99 -19.53
N GLY A 66 27.10 -9.84 -19.11
CA GLY A 66 27.75 -8.86 -19.98
C GLY A 66 26.80 -8.09 -20.89
N LEU A 67 25.49 -8.19 -20.68
CA LEU A 67 24.49 -7.44 -21.44
C LEU A 67 24.26 -6.05 -20.83
N ASP A 68 24.26 -5.03 -21.67
CA ASP A 68 23.80 -3.68 -21.33
C ASP A 68 22.27 -3.66 -21.26
N LEU A 69 21.72 -4.29 -20.22
CA LEU A 69 20.27 -4.39 -20.03
C LEU A 69 19.66 -3.03 -19.69
N ILE A 70 18.69 -2.61 -20.50
CA ILE A 70 17.93 -1.37 -20.34
C ILE A 70 17.18 -1.42 -19.00
N ALA A 71 17.21 -0.32 -18.25
CA ALA A 71 16.51 -0.20 -16.97
C ALA A 71 15.03 -0.65 -17.09
N PRO A 72 14.46 -1.30 -16.06
CA PRO A 72 13.12 -1.87 -16.15
C PRO A 72 12.07 -0.79 -16.46
N VAL A 73 11.07 -1.14 -17.26
CA VAL A 73 9.95 -0.26 -17.68
C VAL A 73 9.15 0.30 -16.49
N ARG A 74 9.29 -0.31 -15.31
CA ARG A 74 8.90 0.28 -14.02
C ARG A 74 10.14 0.35 -13.15
N LYS A 75 10.56 1.57 -12.81
CA LYS A 75 11.70 1.80 -11.91
C LYS A 75 11.55 0.91 -10.67
N ASP A 76 12.58 0.11 -10.40
CA ASP A 76 12.70 -0.55 -9.10
C ASP A 76 12.60 0.54 -8.02
N ARG A 77 11.93 0.24 -6.90
CA ARG A 77 11.72 1.18 -5.80
C ARG A 77 13.04 1.76 -5.27
N HIS A 78 14.15 1.02 -5.43
CA HIS A 78 15.50 1.45 -5.07
C HIS A 78 16.12 2.49 -5.99
N PHE A 79 15.71 2.58 -7.27
CA PHE A 79 16.26 3.56 -8.21
C PHE A 79 15.49 4.89 -8.22
N ILE A 80 14.39 5.00 -7.48
CA ILE A 80 13.67 6.27 -7.34
C ILE A 80 14.46 7.15 -6.38
N SER A 81 14.94 8.29 -6.87
CA SER A 81 15.66 9.26 -6.04
C SER A 81 14.71 10.03 -5.12
N ASN A 82 15.24 10.65 -4.06
CA ASN A 82 14.42 11.52 -3.21
C ASN A 82 13.91 12.74 -3.99
N GLU A 83 14.69 13.26 -4.94
CA GLU A 83 14.32 14.39 -5.79
C GLU A 83 13.12 14.07 -6.68
N GLU A 84 13.05 12.87 -7.24
CA GLU A 84 11.91 12.43 -8.05
C GLU A 84 10.63 12.29 -7.22
N LEU A 85 10.76 11.79 -5.99
CA LEU A 85 9.66 11.75 -5.04
C LEU A 85 9.21 13.17 -4.65
N PHE A 86 10.15 14.06 -4.39
CA PHE A 86 9.85 15.44 -4.02
C PHE A 86 9.25 16.25 -5.17
N SER A 87 9.68 16.02 -6.41
CA SER A 87 9.09 16.64 -7.60
C SER A 87 7.61 16.25 -7.75
N GLU A 88 7.29 14.96 -7.59
CA GLU A 88 5.92 14.48 -7.67
C GLU A 88 5.06 14.95 -6.48
N LEU A 89 5.64 14.96 -5.27
CA LEU A 89 4.99 15.52 -4.09
C LEU A 89 4.68 17.00 -4.26
N GLY A 90 5.63 17.78 -4.79
CA GLY A 90 5.45 19.17 -5.12
C GLY A 90 4.36 19.38 -6.17
N ARG A 91 4.34 18.61 -7.25
CA ARG A 91 3.32 18.69 -8.32
C ARG A 91 1.90 18.53 -7.75
N ILE A 92 1.67 17.50 -6.95
CA ILE A 92 0.36 17.21 -6.37
C ILE A 92 0.01 18.23 -5.28
N TRP A 93 0.97 18.64 -4.45
CA TRP A 93 0.74 19.67 -3.43
C TRP A 93 0.34 21.01 -4.06
N HIS A 94 0.96 21.42 -5.17
CA HIS A 94 0.56 22.61 -5.92
C HIS A 94 -0.82 22.47 -6.56
N LEU A 95 -1.16 21.28 -7.07
CA LEU A 95 -2.47 21.00 -7.68
C LEU A 95 -3.61 21.18 -6.67
N ILE A 96 -3.42 20.70 -5.43
CA ILE A 96 -4.46 20.69 -4.40
C ILE A 96 -4.41 21.96 -3.53
N GLY A 97 -3.27 22.66 -3.51
CA GLY A 97 -3.08 23.91 -2.76
C GLY A 97 -2.82 23.71 -1.27
N HIS A 98 -2.74 22.47 -0.80
CA HIS A 98 -2.38 22.13 0.58
C HIS A 98 -1.71 20.76 0.66
N ARG A 99 -1.19 20.43 1.86
CA ARG A 99 -0.61 19.11 2.12
C ARG A 99 -1.61 18.01 1.78
N PRO A 100 -1.31 17.12 0.82
CA PRO A 100 -2.24 16.06 0.45
C PRO A 100 -2.45 15.08 1.61
N SER A 101 -3.70 14.71 1.86
CA SER A 101 -4.04 13.51 2.62
C SER A 101 -3.78 12.25 1.79
N LYS A 102 -3.86 11.06 2.41
CA LYS A 102 -3.71 9.79 1.69
C LYS A 102 -4.75 9.66 0.57
N ASP A 103 -6.00 9.99 0.86
CA ASP A 103 -7.09 9.80 -0.09
C ASP A 103 -6.94 10.76 -1.28
N GLU A 104 -6.62 12.03 -1.01
CA GLU A 104 -6.32 13.04 -2.03
C GLU A 104 -5.11 12.68 -2.88
N TRP A 105 -4.06 12.13 -2.27
CA TRP A 105 -2.88 11.64 -2.98
C TRP A 105 -3.27 10.58 -4.01
N GLU A 106 -3.99 9.54 -3.58
CA GLU A 106 -4.39 8.44 -4.47
C GLU A 106 -5.42 8.89 -5.54
N SER A 107 -6.27 9.87 -5.23
CA SER A 107 -7.20 10.46 -6.20
C SER A 107 -6.52 11.37 -7.23
N SER A 108 -5.31 11.85 -6.97
CA SER A 108 -4.57 12.76 -7.87
C SER A 108 -3.75 12.06 -8.95
N GLN A 109 -3.98 10.75 -9.13
CA GLN A 109 -3.26 9.87 -10.06
C GLN A 109 -1.74 10.02 -9.94
N PRO A 110 -1.17 9.65 -8.77
CA PRO A 110 0.24 9.88 -8.50
C PRO A 110 1.10 8.87 -9.26
N ILE A 111 2.27 9.31 -9.71
CA ILE A 111 3.27 8.42 -10.33
C ILE A 111 3.77 7.39 -9.29
N TYR A 112 3.89 7.82 -8.05
CA TYR A 112 4.35 7.00 -6.93
C TYR A 112 3.26 6.88 -5.86
N SER A 113 2.94 5.66 -5.44
CA SER A 113 1.89 5.43 -4.45
C SER A 113 2.22 6.05 -3.10
N TYR A 114 1.20 6.35 -2.29
CA TYR A 114 1.35 6.87 -0.92
C TYR A 114 2.31 6.01 -0.09
N THR A 115 2.23 4.68 -0.26
CA THR A 115 3.07 3.73 0.48
C THR A 115 4.55 3.91 0.22
N THR A 116 4.94 4.36 -0.98
CA THR A 116 6.35 4.59 -1.35
C THR A 116 6.99 5.63 -0.43
N TYR A 117 6.31 6.76 -0.22
CA TYR A 117 6.75 7.82 0.69
C TYR A 117 6.70 7.38 2.15
N LYS A 118 5.58 6.75 2.57
CA LYS A 118 5.43 6.28 3.95
C LYS A 118 6.54 5.33 4.36
N THR A 119 6.92 4.37 3.51
CA THR A 119 7.98 3.42 3.83
C THR A 119 9.36 4.05 3.81
N ARG A 120 9.63 4.95 2.85
CA ARG A 120 10.97 5.51 2.66
C ARG A 120 11.36 6.53 3.72
N PHE A 121 10.40 7.33 4.19
CA PHE A 121 10.65 8.39 5.18
C PHE A 121 10.15 8.03 6.59
N GLY A 122 9.76 6.78 6.82
CA GLY A 122 9.23 6.33 8.11
C GLY A 122 7.88 6.96 8.51
N GLY A 123 7.18 7.58 7.55
CA GLY A 123 5.89 8.23 7.78
C GLY A 123 5.55 9.24 6.69
N TRP A 124 4.27 9.47 6.45
CA TRP A 124 3.81 10.48 5.48
C TRP A 124 4.12 11.91 5.93
N VAL A 125 3.94 12.20 7.22
CA VAL A 125 4.28 13.52 7.77
C VAL A 125 5.77 13.80 7.64
N ASN A 126 6.61 12.80 7.90
CA ASN A 126 8.06 12.90 7.72
C ASN A 126 8.44 13.12 6.26
N ALA A 127 7.77 12.46 5.31
CA ALA A 127 7.97 12.70 3.88
C ALA A 127 7.65 14.15 3.50
N CYS A 128 6.54 14.70 4.02
CA CYS A 128 6.18 16.11 3.81
C CYS A 128 7.18 17.07 4.47
N ALA A 129 7.69 16.75 5.67
CA ALA A 129 8.70 17.56 6.36
C ALA A 129 10.03 17.57 5.59
N ALA A 130 10.50 16.40 5.16
CA ALA A 130 11.70 16.26 4.34
C ALA A 130 11.57 16.99 2.99
N PHE A 131 10.36 17.03 2.41
CA PHE A 131 10.08 17.84 1.23
C PHE A 131 10.17 19.33 1.50
N ILE A 132 9.61 19.82 2.62
CA ILE A 132 9.71 21.23 3.00
C ILE A 132 11.17 21.61 3.21
N GLU A 133 11.93 20.78 3.91
CA GLU A 133 13.39 20.97 4.09
C GLU A 133 14.10 21.00 2.73
N TYR A 134 13.81 20.04 1.85
CA TYR A 134 14.36 20.00 0.49
C TYR A 134 14.05 21.27 -0.32
N THR A 135 12.83 21.81 -0.22
CA THR A 135 12.46 23.07 -0.89
C THR A 135 12.99 24.33 -0.20
N SER A 136 13.34 24.23 1.08
CA SER A 136 13.85 25.35 1.89
C SER A 136 15.38 25.43 1.90
N LEU A 137 16.07 24.36 1.50
CA LEU A 137 17.50 24.39 1.28
C LEU A 137 17.81 25.43 0.18
N PRO A 138 18.78 26.33 0.39
CA PRO A 138 19.18 27.27 -0.64
C PRO A 138 19.76 26.47 -1.80
N ALA A 139 19.01 26.37 -2.89
CA ALA A 139 19.59 26.10 -4.18
C ALA A 139 20.60 27.22 -4.44
N ASP A 140 21.83 26.83 -4.80
CA ASP A 140 22.85 27.76 -5.26
C ASP A 140 22.23 28.78 -6.22
N VAL A 141 22.55 30.06 -5.98
CA VAL A 141 21.92 31.23 -6.57
C VAL A 141 22.22 31.26 -8.06
N SER A 142 21.36 30.65 -8.87
CA SER A 142 21.12 31.07 -10.25
C SER A 142 19.90 30.36 -10.83
N THR A 143 18.70 30.75 -10.41
CA THR A 143 17.58 31.07 -11.31
C THR A 143 16.26 31.19 -10.54
N ARG A 144 15.49 32.20 -10.95
CA ARG A 144 14.07 32.44 -10.67
C ARG A 144 13.71 33.08 -9.34
N SER A 145 13.87 34.41 -9.40
CA SER A 145 12.92 35.38 -8.85
C SER A 145 11.46 35.03 -9.15
N LEU A 146 10.60 35.34 -8.18
CA LEU A 146 9.13 35.38 -8.11
C LEU A 146 8.53 34.36 -7.13
N ALA A 147 8.74 34.60 -5.83
CA ALA A 147 7.82 34.12 -4.81
C ALA A 147 6.68 35.16 -4.66
N PRO A 148 5.41 34.81 -4.89
CA PRO A 148 4.30 35.65 -4.46
C PRO A 148 4.18 35.56 -2.94
N SER A 149 4.04 36.71 -2.29
CA SER A 149 3.73 36.83 -0.87
C SER A 149 2.46 36.05 -0.53
N LEU A 150 2.55 35.16 0.47
CA LEU A 150 1.46 34.37 1.03
C LEU A 150 0.29 35.28 1.48
N PRO A 151 -0.95 35.05 1.03
CA PRO A 151 -2.10 35.67 1.67
C PRO A 151 -2.40 34.94 2.99
N GLU A 152 -2.40 35.73 4.04
CA GLU A 152 -2.83 35.41 5.39
C GLU A 152 -4.31 34.97 5.38
N SER A 153 -4.64 33.90 6.12
CA SER A 153 -5.98 33.31 6.31
C SER A 153 -6.51 32.35 5.23
N LEU A 154 -6.03 31.10 5.25
CA LEU A 154 -6.81 29.97 4.74
C LEU A 154 -7.89 29.59 5.77
N GLY A 155 -9.13 30.00 5.50
CA GLY A 155 -10.31 29.55 6.25
C GLY A 155 -10.44 28.02 6.22
N LYS A 156 -10.80 27.41 7.35
CA LYS A 156 -11.07 25.97 7.44
C LYS A 156 -12.18 25.59 6.44
N PRO A 157 -12.03 24.53 5.63
CA PRO A 157 -13.12 24.06 4.79
C PRO A 157 -14.30 23.64 5.68
N THR A 158 -15.45 24.26 5.43
CA THR A 158 -16.70 24.16 6.21
C THR A 158 -17.61 23.00 5.78
N ARG A 159 -17.16 22.13 4.86
CA ARG A 159 -17.98 21.01 4.40
C ARG A 159 -17.48 19.68 4.99
N PRO A 160 -18.27 19.00 5.84
CA PRO A 160 -17.92 17.67 6.31
C PRO A 160 -17.89 16.72 5.11
N ILE A 161 -16.78 16.02 4.93
CA ILE A 161 -16.64 14.95 3.95
C ILE A 161 -17.61 13.84 4.34
N ASP A 162 -18.52 13.46 3.43
CA ASP A 162 -19.45 12.36 3.66
C ASP A 162 -18.68 11.03 3.60
N THR A 163 -18.39 10.47 4.78
CA THR A 163 -17.71 9.17 4.93
C THR A 163 -18.68 7.99 4.96
N SER A 164 -19.99 8.22 4.80
CA SER A 164 -21.01 7.18 4.97
C SER A 164 -20.92 6.05 3.93
N GLU A 165 -20.35 6.32 2.76
CA GLU A 165 -20.16 5.33 1.69
C GLU A 165 -18.86 4.53 1.82
N LYS A 166 -17.98 4.86 2.78
CA LYS A 166 -16.73 4.13 3.00
C LYS A 166 -16.94 3.02 4.03
N ARG A 167 -16.41 1.82 3.79
CA ARG A 167 -16.45 0.71 4.79
C ARG A 167 -15.64 1.03 6.05
N SER A 168 -14.57 1.83 5.91
CA SER A 168 -13.73 2.20 7.05
C SER A 168 -14.46 3.13 8.00
N ILE A 169 -14.50 2.77 9.28
CA ILE A 169 -15.21 3.51 10.33
C ILE A 169 -14.24 4.54 10.94
N PRO A 170 -14.51 5.86 10.82
CA PRO A 170 -13.68 6.89 11.45
C PRO A 170 -13.59 6.71 12.96
N MET A 171 -12.45 7.05 13.57
CA MET A 171 -12.23 6.89 15.01
C MET A 171 -13.26 7.63 15.87
N LYS A 172 -13.70 8.82 15.43
CA LYS A 172 -14.77 9.58 16.11
C LYS A 172 -16.09 8.81 16.12
N LEU A 173 -16.47 8.23 14.98
CA LEU A 173 -17.71 7.46 14.86
C LEU A 173 -17.62 6.16 15.67
N ARG A 174 -16.46 5.48 15.65
CA ARG A 174 -16.20 4.30 16.50
C ARG A 174 -16.42 4.62 17.98
N TYR A 175 -15.88 5.73 18.46
CA TYR A 175 -16.08 6.16 19.84
C TYR A 175 -17.55 6.47 20.15
N GLN A 176 -18.25 7.17 19.24
CA GLN A 176 -19.68 7.48 19.40
C GLN A 176 -20.53 6.23 19.52
N VAL A 177 -20.28 5.20 18.71
CA VAL A 177 -20.99 3.91 18.79
C VAL A 177 -20.71 3.23 20.13
N LEU A 178 -19.44 3.13 20.55
CA LEU A 178 -19.08 2.54 21.84
C LEU A 178 -19.73 3.27 23.01
N ALA A 179 -19.71 4.61 23.00
CA ALA A 179 -20.31 5.43 24.05
C ALA A 179 -21.83 5.26 24.12
N ARG A 180 -22.51 5.26 22.96
CA ARG A 180 -23.96 4.98 22.86
C ARG A 180 -24.30 3.62 23.44
N ASP A 181 -23.49 2.60 23.11
CA ASP A 181 -23.68 1.22 23.54
C ASP A 181 -23.12 0.96 24.95
N CYS A 182 -22.80 2.01 25.72
CA CYS A 182 -22.28 1.95 27.08
C CYS A 182 -21.01 1.10 27.23
N PHE A 183 -20.20 1.01 26.17
CA PHE A 183 -19.03 0.14 26.06
C PHE A 183 -19.34 -1.34 26.34
N LYS A 184 -20.51 -1.81 25.89
CA LYS A 184 -20.96 -3.20 26.02
C LYS A 184 -21.37 -3.77 24.66
N CYS A 185 -21.37 -5.08 24.56
CA CYS A 185 -22.01 -5.77 23.44
C CYS A 185 -23.52 -5.56 23.53
N VAL A 186 -24.15 -5.05 22.47
CA VAL A 186 -25.61 -4.80 22.46
C VAL A 186 -26.44 -6.08 22.43
N VAL A 187 -25.84 -7.21 22.05
CA VAL A 187 -26.53 -8.51 21.96
C VAL A 187 -26.46 -9.28 23.28
N CYS A 188 -25.28 -9.39 23.89
CA CYS A 188 -25.08 -10.24 25.08
C CYS A 188 -24.73 -9.46 26.36
N GLY A 189 -24.59 -8.14 26.29
CA GLY A 189 -24.29 -7.28 27.45
C GLY A 189 -22.86 -7.36 28.00
N ARG A 190 -22.01 -8.26 27.50
CA ARG A 190 -20.59 -8.36 27.93
C ARG A 190 -19.84 -7.08 27.65
N SER A 191 -18.97 -6.69 28.58
CA SER A 191 -18.14 -5.48 28.48
C SER A 191 -16.72 -5.79 28.95
N PRO A 192 -15.69 -5.11 28.41
CA PRO A 192 -14.32 -5.25 28.91
C PRO A 192 -14.17 -4.87 30.39
N ALA A 193 -15.06 -4.02 30.91
CA ALA A 193 -15.06 -3.61 32.32
C ALA A 193 -15.62 -4.69 33.26
N THR A 194 -16.55 -5.53 32.79
CA THR A 194 -17.19 -6.57 33.62
C THR A 194 -16.65 -7.97 33.35
N HIS A 195 -16.03 -8.19 32.20
CA HIS A 195 -15.53 -9.50 31.75
C HIS A 195 -14.12 -9.34 31.18
N ALA A 196 -13.13 -9.88 31.89
CA ALA A 196 -11.75 -9.85 31.46
C ALA A 196 -11.56 -10.56 30.12
N GLY A 197 -10.76 -9.98 29.22
CA GLY A 197 -10.45 -10.55 27.91
C GLY A 197 -11.51 -10.32 26.82
N VAL A 198 -12.64 -9.66 27.13
CA VAL A 198 -13.65 -9.32 26.11
C VAL A 198 -13.15 -8.17 25.25
N VAL A 199 -13.10 -8.39 23.93
CA VAL A 199 -12.80 -7.37 22.92
C VAL A 199 -14.09 -6.97 22.21
N LEU A 200 -14.34 -5.66 22.12
CA LEU A 200 -15.47 -5.10 21.39
C LEU A 200 -15.06 -4.65 19.98
N HIS A 201 -15.85 -5.11 19.01
CA HIS A 201 -15.78 -4.75 17.61
C HIS A 201 -16.99 -3.88 17.25
N ILE A 202 -16.80 -2.98 16.28
CA ILE A 202 -17.92 -2.24 15.70
C ILE A 202 -18.29 -2.95 14.40
N ASP A 203 -19.57 -3.32 14.30
CA ASP A 203 -20.13 -4.05 13.17
C ASP A 203 -21.29 -3.28 12.54
N HIS A 204 -21.51 -3.50 11.25
CA HIS A 204 -22.65 -2.94 10.52
C HIS A 204 -23.88 -3.83 10.71
N ILE A 205 -24.98 -3.27 11.23
CA ILE A 205 -26.27 -3.96 11.39
C ILE A 205 -26.72 -4.54 10.04
N LYS A 206 -26.88 -3.67 9.04
CA LYS A 206 -26.94 -4.05 7.63
C LYS A 206 -25.51 -4.12 7.10
N PRO A 207 -25.00 -5.30 6.69
CA PRO A 207 -23.64 -5.44 6.18
C PRO A 207 -23.33 -4.46 5.06
N PHE A 208 -22.12 -3.93 5.05
CA PHE A 208 -21.65 -3.02 4.01
C PHE A 208 -21.74 -3.66 2.61
N SER A 209 -21.44 -4.96 2.49
CA SER A 209 -21.58 -5.73 1.23
C SER A 209 -22.99 -5.75 0.66
N LYS A 210 -24.01 -5.55 1.49
CA LYS A 210 -25.43 -5.52 1.11
C LYS A 210 -25.98 -4.08 1.03
N GLY A 211 -25.10 -3.08 0.95
CA GLY A 211 -25.45 -1.66 0.83
C GLY A 211 -25.79 -0.97 2.16
N GLY A 212 -25.24 -1.46 3.27
CA GLY A 212 -25.30 -0.75 4.56
C GLY A 212 -24.31 0.41 4.62
N LYS A 213 -24.77 1.59 5.04
CA LYS A 213 -23.92 2.79 5.19
C LYS A 213 -23.14 2.77 6.50
N THR A 214 -22.01 3.45 6.53
CA THR A 214 -21.20 3.69 7.74
C THR A 214 -21.71 4.92 8.46
N VAL A 215 -22.88 4.77 9.08
CA VAL A 215 -23.57 5.82 9.86
C VAL A 215 -23.87 5.28 11.25
N LEU A 216 -24.03 6.17 12.23
CA LEU A 216 -24.18 5.79 13.64
C LEU A 216 -25.32 4.78 13.84
N GLU A 217 -26.42 4.96 13.12
CA GLU A 217 -27.66 4.17 13.19
C GLU A 217 -27.46 2.74 12.67
N ASN A 218 -26.55 2.56 11.70
CA ASN A 218 -26.26 1.25 11.11
C ASN A 218 -25.04 0.57 11.74
N LEU A 219 -24.41 1.18 12.74
CA LEU A 219 -23.27 0.61 13.46
C LEU A 219 -23.68 0.19 14.86
N ARG A 220 -23.05 -0.86 15.39
CA ARG A 220 -23.25 -1.35 16.76
C ARG A 220 -21.99 -2.01 17.33
N SER A 221 -21.93 -2.06 18.64
CA SER A 221 -20.85 -2.70 19.40
C SER A 221 -21.18 -4.16 19.67
N LEU A 222 -20.32 -5.08 19.22
CA LEU A 222 -20.45 -6.51 19.46
C LEU A 222 -19.16 -7.06 20.09
N CYS A 223 -19.29 -8.03 20.99
CA CYS A 223 -18.13 -8.83 21.41
C CYS A 223 -17.70 -9.76 20.26
N GLN A 224 -16.45 -10.21 20.29
CA GLN A 224 -15.86 -11.09 19.28
C GLN A 224 -16.75 -12.31 18.95
N GLU A 225 -17.27 -13.01 19.96
CA GLU A 225 -18.15 -14.17 19.77
C GLU A 225 -19.46 -13.83 19.06
N CYS A 226 -20.16 -12.75 19.48
CA CYS A 226 -21.40 -12.33 18.83
C CYS A 226 -21.16 -11.81 17.42
N ASN A 227 -20.03 -11.14 17.20
CA ASN A 227 -19.63 -10.64 15.89
C ASN A 227 -19.37 -11.79 14.92
N TRP A 228 -18.65 -12.84 15.36
CA TRP A 228 -18.41 -14.03 14.56
C TRP A 228 -19.67 -14.85 14.31
N GLY A 229 -20.55 -14.97 15.32
CA GLY A 229 -21.81 -15.69 15.19
C GLY A 229 -22.77 -15.06 14.17
N LYS A 230 -22.71 -13.74 13.98
CA LYS A 230 -23.56 -13.03 13.01
C LYS A 230 -23.05 -13.14 11.56
N GLY A 231 -21.74 -13.06 11.34
CA GLY A 231 -21.19 -13.05 9.99
C GLY A 231 -21.76 -11.92 9.11
N ASP A 232 -22.13 -12.24 7.88
CA ASP A 232 -22.73 -11.30 6.91
C ASP A 232 -24.26 -11.39 6.83
N ASP A 233 -24.92 -12.00 7.81
CA ASP A 233 -26.38 -12.10 7.83
C ASP A 233 -27.03 -10.75 8.12
N ILE A 234 -28.19 -10.53 7.47
CA ILE A 234 -29.07 -9.40 7.78
C ILE A 234 -29.95 -9.86 8.95
N GLU A 235 -29.74 -9.28 10.13
CA GLU A 235 -30.69 -9.50 11.22
C GLU A 235 -32.03 -8.85 10.88
N ILE A 236 -33.04 -9.68 10.64
CA ILE A 236 -34.43 -9.25 10.56
C ILE A 236 -34.87 -9.00 12.00
N SER A 237 -34.93 -7.73 12.42
CA SER A 237 -35.50 -7.37 13.71
C SER A 237 -36.93 -7.91 13.79
N LYS A 238 -37.18 -8.90 14.65
CA LYS A 238 -38.56 -9.26 15.02
C LYS A 238 -39.17 -8.01 15.65
N SER A 239 -40.16 -7.42 14.98
CA SER A 239 -41.04 -6.43 15.57
C SER A 239 -41.68 -7.08 16.80
N VAL A 240 -41.33 -6.57 17.99
CA VAL A 240 -42.04 -6.91 19.22
C VAL A 240 -43.40 -6.25 19.09
N SER A 241 -44.43 -7.07 18.85
CA SER A 241 -45.84 -6.67 18.85
C SER A 241 -46.30 -6.24 20.24
#